data_AF-W4RSV7-F1
#
_entry.id   AF-W4RSV7-F1
#
_cell.length_a   1.000
_cell.length_b   1.000
_cell.length_c   1.000
_cell.angle_alpha   90.00
_cell.angle_beta   90.00
_cell.angle_gamma   90.00
#
_symmetry.space_group_name_H-M   'P 1'
#
loop_
_entity.id
_entity.type
_entity.pdbx_description
1 polymer ?
#
loop_
_entity_poly.entity_id
_entity_poly.type
_entity_poly.pdbx_seq_one_letter_code
_entity_poly.pdbx_strand_id
1 'polypeptide(L)' 'MNFQFDLIEDKVEFFEAIDLKTLEQKINKQIEINKAIMLTVHHVSHQMHLDDKGRLFYSAVVHFKVIK' A
#
# COMPACT_ATOMS: atom_id res chain seq x y z
N MET A 1 22.59 -2.88 27.50
CA MET A 1 21.47 -3.39 26.68
C MET A 1 21.60 -2.76 25.30
N ASN A 2 21.92 -3.55 24.27
CA ASN A 2 21.82 -3.08 22.88
C ASN A 2 20.40 -3.36 22.42
N PHE A 3 19.58 -2.31 22.30
CA PHE A 3 18.29 -2.41 21.63
C PHE A 3 18.55 -2.47 20.13
N GLN A 4 18.66 -3.68 19.60
CA GLN A 4 18.67 -3.90 18.16
C GLN A 4 17.20 -3.89 17.71
N PHE A 5 16.76 -2.76 17.18
CA PHE A 5 15.46 -2.67 16.53
C PHE A 5 15.59 -3.32 15.16
N ASP A 6 15.07 -4.55 15.01
CA ASP A 6 14.82 -5.14 13.70
C ASP A 6 13.64 -4.41 13.06
N LEU A 7 13.94 -3.25 12.46
CA LEU A 7 12.97 -2.46 11.73
C LEU A 7 12.63 -3.17 10.42
N ILE A 8 11.34 -3.14 10.05
CA ILE A 8 10.92 -3.53 8.71
C ILE A 8 11.46 -2.46 7.76
N GLU A 9 12.41 -2.85 6.89
CA GLU A 9 13.00 -1.91 5.93
C GLU A 9 12.13 -1.71 4.69
N ASP A 10 11.53 -2.79 4.20
CA ASP A 10 10.75 -2.83 2.98
C ASP A 10 9.47 -3.64 3.21
N LYS A 11 8.34 -3.12 2.72
CA LYS A 11 7.03 -3.78 2.80
C LYS A 11 6.27 -3.54 1.49
N VAL A 12 5.75 -4.61 0.89
CA VAL A 12 4.90 -4.53 -0.31
C VAL A 12 3.49 -4.94 0.07
N GLU A 13 2.50 -4.11 -0.28
CA GLU A 13 1.09 -4.40 -0.07
C GLU A 13 0.28 -4.22 -1.36
N PHE A 14 -0.70 -5.09 -1.55
CA PHE A 14 -1.62 -5.08 -2.67
C PHE A 14 -2.97 -4.58 -2.21
N PHE A 15 -3.54 -3.66 -2.97
CA PHE A 15 -4.85 -3.09 -2.74
C PHE A 15 -5.72 -3.29 -3.96
N GLU A 16 -7.01 -3.48 -3.74
CA GLU A 16 -8.00 -3.57 -4.79
C GLU A 16 -9.32 -2.91 -4.37
N ALA A 17 -10.07 -2.39 -5.35
CA ALA A 17 -11.42 -1.87 -5.16
C ALA A 17 -12.19 -1.81 -6.48
N ILE A 18 -13.51 -1.65 -6.38
CA ILE A 18 -14.41 -1.46 -7.53
C ILE A 18 -14.39 -0.02 -8.09
N ASP A 19 -13.77 0.91 -7.36
CA ASP A 19 -13.65 2.31 -7.73
C ASP A 19 -12.38 2.93 -7.14
N LEU A 20 -11.86 3.97 -7.79
CA LEU A 20 -10.63 4.64 -7.39
C LEU A 20 -10.71 5.30 -6.01
N LYS A 21 -11.89 5.81 -5.61
CA LYS A 21 -12.07 6.49 -4.32
C LYS A 21 -11.91 5.50 -3.17
N THR A 22 -12.51 4.32 -3.30
CA THR A 22 -12.36 3.24 -2.33
C THR A 22 -10.92 2.73 -2.30
N LEU A 23 -10.25 2.62 -3.45
CA LEU A 23 -8.84 2.22 -3.51
C LEU A 23 -7.95 3.22 -2.76
N GLU A 24 -8.12 4.51 -3.04
CA GLU A 24 -7.38 5.61 -2.39
C GLU A 24 -7.59 5.60 -0.87
N GLN A 25 -8.83 5.43 -0.41
CA GLN A 25 -9.13 5.35 1.03
C GLN A 25 -8.41 4.19 1.73
N LYS A 26 -8.35 3.01 1.07
CA LYS A 26 -7.63 1.85 1.62
C LYS A 26 -6.13 2.13 1.73
N ILE A 27 -5.53 2.70 0.69
CA ILE A 27 -4.10 3.05 0.66
C ILE A 27 -3.79 4.10 1.75
N ASN A 28 -4.58 5.17 1.84
CA ASN A 28 -4.40 6.22 2.83
C ASN A 28 -4.52 5.70 4.26
N LYS A 29 -5.49 4.82 4.53
CA LYS A 29 -5.60 4.16 5.83
C LYS A 29 -4.34 3.36 6.17
N GLN A 30 -3.78 2.65 5.20
CA GLN A 30 -2.55 1.89 5.44
C GLN A 30 -1.33 2.80 5.63
N ILE A 31 -1.26 3.93 4.93
CA ILE A 31 -0.21 4.94 5.15
C ILE A 31 -0.20 5.39 6.61
N GLU A 32 -1.36 5.72 7.19
CA GLU A 32 -1.44 6.13 8.60
C GLU A 32 -1.00 5.03 9.57
N ILE A 33 -1.33 3.77 9.29
CA ILE A 33 -0.86 2.63 10.10
C ILE A 33 0.67 2.46 9.98
N ASN A 34 1.20 2.57 8.76
CA ASN A 34 2.61 2.36 8.47
C ASN A 34 3.51 3.47 9.06
N LYS A 35 2.99 4.69 9.25
CA LYS A 35 3.69 5.75 9.99
C LYS A 35 4.08 5.33 11.41
N ALA A 36 3.24 4.54 12.09
CA ALA A 36 3.52 4.07 13.45
C ALA A 36 4.73 3.12 13.54
N ILE A 37 5.13 2.53 12.41
CA ILE A 37 6.29 1.64 12.27
C ILE A 37 7.37 2.24 11.36
N MET A 38 7.41 3.58 11.24
CA MET A 38 8.42 4.33 10.49
C MET A 38 8.49 4.01 8.99
N LEU A 39 7.41 3.49 8.40
CA LEU A 39 7.33 3.21 6.97
C LEU A 39 6.64 4.36 6.23
N THR A 40 7.17 4.70 5.04
CA THR A 40 6.67 5.74 4.13
C THR A 40 6.46 5.17 2.74
N VAL A 41 5.64 5.81 1.91
CA VAL A 41 5.44 5.35 0.51
C VAL A 41 6.70 5.60 -0.29
N HIS A 42 7.29 4.52 -0.82
CA HIS A 42 8.38 4.60 -1.78
C HIS A 42 7.84 4.65 -3.21
N HIS A 43 6.91 3.78 -3.55
CA HIS A 43 6.41 3.65 -4.91
C HIS A 43 4.98 3.10 -4.94
N VAL A 44 4.19 3.54 -5.92
CA VAL A 44 2.83 3.04 -6.18
C VAL A 44 2.69 2.70 -7.66
N SER A 45 2.30 1.47 -7.97
CA SER A 45 1.94 1.05 -9.33
C SER A 45 0.45 0.73 -9.39
N HIS A 46 -0.25 1.27 -10.38
CA HIS A 46 -1.69 1.03 -10.58
C HIS A 46 -1.93 0.10 -11.76
N GLN A 47 -2.94 -0.76 -11.62
CA GLN A 47 -3.47 -1.57 -12.71
C GLN A 47 -4.99 -1.55 -12.67
N MET A 48 -5.61 -1.58 -13.84
CA MET A 48 -7.05 -1.72 -14.00
C MET A 48 -7.33 -2.90 -14.92
N HIS A 49 -8.32 -3.72 -14.56
CA HIS A 49 -8.81 -4.80 -15.40
C HIS A 49 -10.33 -4.83 -15.40
N LEU A 50 -10.89 -5.36 -16.49
CA LEU A 50 -12.31 -5.69 -16.60
C LEU A 50 -12.47 -7.17 -16.28
N ASP A 51 -13.45 -7.53 -15.45
CA ASP A 51 -13.85 -8.93 -15.31
C ASP A 51 -14.68 -9.40 -16.52
N ASP A 52 -14.97 -10.70 -16.57
CA ASP A 52 -15.79 -11.33 -17.62
C ASP A 52 -17.23 -10.79 -17.69
N LYS A 53 -17.66 -10.02 -16.70
CA LYS A 53 -18.98 -9.38 -16.59
C LYS A 53 -18.93 -7.88 -16.89
N GLY A 54 -17.79 -7.35 -17.31
CA GLY A 54 -17.57 -5.94 -17.64
C GLY A 54 -17.45 -5.02 -16.42
N ARG A 55 -17.20 -5.55 -15.22
CA ARG A 55 -16.97 -4.75 -14.01
C ARG A 55 -15.51 -4.28 -13.97
N LEU A 56 -15.33 -3.01 -13.66
CA LEU A 56 -14.01 -2.42 -13.47
C LEU A 56 -13.46 -2.81 -12.10
N PHE A 57 -12.24 -3.34 -12.11
CA PHE A 57 -11.45 -3.57 -10.91
C PHE A 57 -10.19 -2.70 -10.98
N TYR A 58 -9.99 -1.92 -9.93
CA TYR A 58 -8.80 -1.12 -9.73
C TYR A 58 -7.92 -1.81 -8.71
N SER A 59 -6.62 -1.88 -8.99
CA SER A 59 -5.62 -2.45 -8.10
C SER A 59 -4.39 -1.56 -8.03
N ALA A 60 -3.70 -1.62 -6.89
CA ALA A 60 -2.43 -0.96 -6.72
C ALA A 60 -1.48 -1.82 -5.91
N VAL A 61 -0.20 -1.80 -6.31
CA VAL A 61 0.91 -2.31 -5.50
C VAL A 61 1.62 -1.13 -4.88
N VAL A 62 1.67 -1.09 -3.55
CA VAL A 62 2.35 -0.04 -2.79
C VAL A 62 3.59 -0.64 -2.15
N HIS A 63 4.75 -0.10 -2.51
CA HIS A 63 6.01 -0.36 -1.83
C HIS A 63 6.22 0.71 -0.76
N PHE A 64 6.22 0.28 0.49
CA PHE A 64 6.59 1.09 1.63
C PHE A 64 8.05 0.82 2.02
N LYS A 65 8.75 1.87 2.44
CA LYS A 65 10.14 1.80 2.89
C LYS A 65 10.34 2.59 4.17
N VAL A 66 11.26 2.13 5.02
CA VAL A 66 11.65 2.84 6.23
C VAL A 66 12.03 4.29 5.90
N ILE A 67 11.56 5.22 6.73
CA ILE A 67 11.96 6.62 6.65
C ILE A 67 13.49 6.69 6.86
N LYS A 68 14.18 7.31 5.93
CA LYS A 68 15.63 7.52 5.99
C LYS A 68 15.93 8.94 6.44
#